data_AF-A0A1C7W6W1-F1
#
_entry.id   AF-A0A1C7W6W1-F1
#
_cell.length_a   1.000
_cell.length_b   1.000
_cell.length_c   1.000
_cell.angle_alpha   90.00
_cell.angle_beta   90.00
_cell.angle_gamma   90.00
#
_symmetry.space_group_name_H-M   'P 1'
#
loop_
_entity.id
_entity.type
_entity.pdbx_description
1 polymer ?
#
loop_
_entity_poly.entity_id
_entity_poly.type
_entity_poly.pdbx_seq_one_letter_code
_entity_poly.pdbx_strand_id
1 'polypeptide(L)'
;MYLVRSDGPYLQGVVRHQGQYQHVLVTLPGRDDAPPMVFNTVTPEGARPVGCGNGINRSSGQPVPRENIAFKLEGDSQVRIGKLDAPASLPPALHSRLGFDERWRDENTSPKAAPAAAPKAQPGDPRPI
;
A
#
# COMPACT_ATOMS: atom_id res chain seq x y z
N MET A 1 12.59 5.95 -3.88
CA MET A 1 12.16 5.71 -5.28
C MET A 1 11.13 6.76 -5.65
N TYR A 2 10.89 6.98 -6.93
CA TYR A 2 9.79 7.79 -7.42
C TYR A 2 9.18 7.09 -8.63
N LEU A 3 7.91 6.73 -8.55
CA LEU A 3 7.17 6.03 -9.60
C LEU A 3 5.87 6.78 -9.87
N VAL A 4 5.54 6.93 -11.14
CA VAL A 4 4.29 7.54 -11.61
C VAL A 4 3.58 6.59 -12.55
N ARG A 5 2.25 6.74 -12.65
CA ARG A 5 1.45 5.98 -13.61
C ARG A 5 1.89 6.29 -15.03
N SER A 6 2.08 5.26 -15.84
CA SER A 6 2.29 5.38 -17.29
C SER A 6 1.01 5.04 -18.05
N ASP A 7 1.06 5.10 -19.38
CA ASP A 7 0.00 4.47 -20.18
C ASP A 7 -0.01 2.95 -19.97
N GLY A 8 -1.19 2.34 -20.03
CA GLY A 8 -1.39 0.91 -19.83
C GLY A 8 -1.15 0.42 -18.38
N PRO A 9 -0.84 -0.88 -18.18
CA PRO A 9 -0.62 -1.49 -16.87
C PRO A 9 0.83 -1.29 -16.36
N TYR A 10 1.35 -0.07 -16.46
CA TYR A 10 2.75 0.21 -16.12
C TYR A 10 2.89 1.39 -15.15
N LEU A 11 3.96 1.35 -14.36
CA LEU A 11 4.52 2.52 -13.69
C LEU A 11 5.89 2.83 -14.28
N GLN A 12 6.29 4.09 -14.31
CA GLN A 12 7.62 4.51 -14.72
C GLN A 12 8.25 5.41 -13.67
N GLY A 13 9.57 5.42 -13.60
CA GLY A 13 10.28 6.40 -12.80
C GLY A 13 11.70 5.96 -12.47
N VAL A 14 12.13 6.26 -11.25
CA VAL A 14 13.50 6.02 -10.80
C VAL A 14 13.57 5.26 -9.48
N VAL A 15 14.49 4.32 -9.39
CA VAL A 15 14.82 3.58 -8.17
C VAL A 15 16.32 3.67 -7.92
N ARG A 16 16.73 3.57 -6.65
CA ARG A 16 18.14 3.38 -6.32
C ARG A 16 18.46 1.89 -6.48
N HIS A 17 19.33 1.52 -7.41
CA HIS A 17 19.74 0.15 -7.69
C HIS A 17 21.26 0.12 -7.86
N GLN A 18 21.94 -0.78 -7.14
CA GLN A 18 23.40 -0.88 -7.10
C GLN A 18 24.09 0.46 -6.79
N GLY A 19 23.52 1.22 -5.84
CA GLY A 19 24.07 2.50 -5.39
C GLY A 19 23.71 3.71 -6.26
N GLN A 20 23.23 3.51 -7.49
CA GLN A 20 22.90 4.57 -8.45
C GLN A 20 21.39 4.71 -8.65
N TYR A 21 20.93 5.88 -9.09
CA TYR A 21 19.55 6.04 -9.55
C TYR A 21 19.42 5.53 -10.99
N GLN A 22 18.48 4.62 -11.21
CA GLN A 22 18.22 4.02 -12.52
C GLN A 22 16.77 4.21 -12.91
N HIS A 23 16.54 4.46 -14.20
CA HIS A 23 15.21 4.47 -14.78
C HIS A 23 14.65 3.05 -14.80
N VAL A 24 13.40 2.93 -14.37
CA VAL A 24 12.70 1.64 -14.37
C VAL A 24 11.31 1.75 -14.95
N LEU A 25 10.92 0.66 -15.62
CA LEU A 25 9.55 0.36 -16.02
C LEU A 25 9.02 -0.77 -15.13
N VAL A 26 8.02 -0.47 -14.33
CA VAL A 26 7.34 -1.47 -13.50
C VAL A 26 6.14 -2.01 -14.25
N THR A 27 6.12 -3.32 -14.48
CA THR A 27 4.98 -4.01 -15.07
C THR A 27 4.04 -4.45 -13.95
N LEU A 28 2.78 -4.05 -14.04
CA LEU A 28 1.76 -4.43 -13.07
C LEU A 28 1.05 -5.73 -13.50
N PRO A 29 0.71 -6.62 -12.56
CA PRO A 29 -0.10 -7.79 -12.86
C PRO A 29 -1.44 -7.41 -13.50
N GLY A 30 -1.85 -8.18 -14.51
CA GLY A 30 -3.14 -8.00 -15.19
C GLY A 30 -4.31 -8.75 -14.56
N ARG A 31 -4.03 -9.66 -13.60
CA ARG A 31 -4.96 -10.60 -12.96
C ARG A 31 -4.45 -10.99 -11.57
N ASP A 32 -5.33 -11.43 -10.69
CA ASP A 32 -4.99 -11.71 -9.27
C ASP A 32 -4.05 -12.92 -9.09
N ASP A 33 -4.03 -13.86 -10.04
CA ASP A 33 -3.13 -15.01 -10.11
C ASP A 33 -1.80 -14.69 -10.83
N ALA A 34 -1.60 -13.45 -11.29
CA ALA A 34 -0.37 -13.07 -11.94
C ALA A 34 0.79 -12.89 -10.94
N PRO A 35 2.04 -13.05 -11.41
CA PRO A 35 3.22 -12.74 -10.62
C PRO A 35 3.15 -11.32 -10.03
N PRO A 36 3.84 -11.08 -8.89
CA PRO A 36 3.97 -9.74 -8.31
C PRO A 36 4.48 -8.73 -9.34
N MET A 37 4.26 -7.44 -9.10
CA MET A 37 4.73 -6.39 -10.01
C MET A 37 6.24 -6.54 -10.24
N VAL A 38 6.68 -6.38 -11.49
CA VAL A 38 8.06 -6.62 -11.89
C VAL A 38 8.73 -5.30 -12.19
N PHE A 39 9.86 -5.03 -11.54
CA PHE A 39 10.71 -3.88 -11.82
C PHE A 39 11.65 -4.24 -12.95
N ASN A 40 11.69 -3.44 -14.02
CA ASN A 40 12.55 -3.68 -15.16
C ASN A 40 13.47 -2.47 -15.40
N THR A 41 14.74 -2.72 -15.69
CA THR A 41 15.58 -1.72 -16.36
C THR A 41 15.32 -1.78 -17.86
N VAL A 42 15.37 -0.63 -18.52
CA VAL A 42 15.20 -0.56 -19.98
C VAL A 42 16.58 -0.48 -20.60
N THR A 43 16.98 -1.55 -21.30
CA THR A 43 18.25 -1.62 -22.06
C THR A 43 17.96 -1.51 -23.56
N PRO A 44 18.98 -1.28 -24.42
CA PRO A 44 18.79 -1.29 -25.87
C PRO A 44 18.20 -2.59 -26.42
N GLU A 45 18.40 -3.71 -25.73
CA GLU A 45 17.86 -5.03 -26.10
C GLU A 45 16.43 -5.25 -25.57
N GLY A 46 15.90 -4.33 -24.76
CA GLY A 46 14.55 -4.37 -24.21
C GLY A 46 14.51 -4.29 -22.68
N ALA A 47 13.32 -4.53 -22.13
CA ALA A 47 13.11 -4.53 -20.69
C ALA A 47 13.73 -5.79 -20.05
N ARG A 48 14.58 -5.60 -19.04
CA ARG A 48 15.18 -6.68 -18.26
C ARG A 48 14.69 -6.64 -16.82
N PRO A 49 14.16 -7.75 -16.26
CA PRO A 49 13.68 -7.77 -14.88
C PRO A 49 14.86 -7.62 -13.92
N VAL A 50 14.73 -6.72 -12.95
CA VAL A 50 15.72 -6.45 -11.90
C VAL A 50 15.13 -6.54 -10.51
N GLY A 51 13.87 -6.97 -10.37
CA GLY A 51 13.24 -7.11 -9.07
C GLY A 51 11.74 -7.29 -9.13
N CYS A 52 11.13 -7.51 -7.98
CA CYS A 52 9.70 -7.64 -7.84
C CYS A 52 9.19 -6.89 -6.60
N GLY A 53 7.88 -6.63 -6.56
CA GLY A 53 7.24 -6.03 -5.40
C GLY A 53 5.77 -6.38 -5.27
N ASN A 54 5.21 -6.12 -4.10
CA ASN A 54 3.80 -6.32 -3.84
C ASN A 54 3.29 -5.37 -2.74
N GLY A 55 2.02 -5.04 -2.78
CA GLY A 55 1.32 -4.32 -1.73
C GLY A 55 1.37 -5.10 -0.41
N ILE A 56 1.54 -4.37 0.68
CA ILE A 56 1.52 -4.93 2.04
C ILE A 56 0.09 -4.81 2.57
N ASN A 57 -0.57 -5.96 2.76
CA ASN A 57 -1.93 -6.03 3.30
C ASN A 57 -1.95 -6.31 4.80
N ARG A 58 -0.92 -6.98 5.33
CA ARG A 58 -0.78 -7.34 6.74
C ARG A 58 0.66 -7.19 7.22
N SER A 59 0.85 -6.81 8.47
CA SER A 59 2.12 -6.80 9.19
C SER A 59 1.95 -7.49 10.54
N SER A 60 2.81 -8.45 10.86
CA SER A 60 2.69 -9.27 12.08
C SER A 60 1.29 -9.88 12.28
N GLY A 61 0.65 -10.28 11.17
CA GLY A 61 -0.71 -10.85 11.16
C GLY A 61 -1.85 -9.84 11.22
N GLN A 62 -1.58 -8.57 11.54
CA GLN A 62 -2.60 -7.52 11.62
C GLN A 62 -2.79 -6.82 10.27
N PRO A 63 -4.02 -6.48 9.85
CA PRO A 63 -4.25 -5.59 8.73
C PRO A 63 -3.51 -4.25 8.91
N VAL A 64 -2.94 -3.72 7.83
CA VAL A 64 -2.29 -2.40 7.82
C VAL A 64 -2.87 -1.51 6.71
N PRO A 65 -2.71 -0.18 6.78
CA PRO A 65 -3.10 0.71 5.68
C PRO A 65 -2.53 0.24 4.32
N ARG A 66 -3.40 0.14 3.31
CA ARG A 66 -3.07 -0.33 1.94
C ARG A 66 -2.34 0.75 1.13
N GLU A 67 -1.23 1.22 1.67
CA GLU A 67 -0.43 2.32 1.13
C GLU A 67 1.07 2.00 1.05
N ASN A 68 1.48 0.83 1.54
CA ASN A 68 2.89 0.42 1.55
C ASN A 68 3.10 -0.72 0.56
N ILE A 69 4.18 -0.61 -0.23
CA ILE A 69 4.63 -1.62 -1.18
C ILE A 69 5.98 -2.14 -0.69
N ALA A 70 6.09 -3.44 -0.53
CA ALA A 70 7.37 -4.12 -0.31
C ALA A 70 7.97 -4.49 -1.68
N PHE A 71 9.23 -4.16 -1.91
CA PHE A 71 9.92 -4.54 -3.12
C PHE A 71 11.38 -4.92 -2.85
N LYS A 72 11.94 -5.76 -3.71
CA LYS A 72 13.34 -6.17 -3.66
C LYS A 72 13.91 -6.13 -5.07
N LEU A 73 15.00 -5.38 -5.23
CA LEU A 73 15.78 -5.40 -6.46
C LEU A 73 16.97 -6.35 -6.33
N GLU A 74 17.49 -6.80 -7.46
CA GLU A 74 18.68 -7.62 -7.54
C GLU A 74 19.87 -6.90 -6.87
N GLY A 75 20.58 -7.61 -6.00
CA GLY A 75 21.68 -7.04 -5.22
C GLY A 75 21.25 -6.29 -3.95
N ASP A 76 19.95 -6.10 -3.70
CA ASP A 76 19.49 -5.59 -2.40
C ASP A 76 19.69 -6.66 -1.31
N SER A 77 20.31 -6.27 -0.20
CA SER A 77 20.48 -7.13 0.98
C SER A 77 19.18 -7.34 1.78
N GLN A 78 18.21 -6.43 1.61
CA GLN A 78 16.97 -6.40 2.38
C GLN A 78 15.81 -5.85 1.55
N VAL A 79 14.59 -6.26 1.90
CA VAL A 79 13.36 -5.75 1.30
C VAL A 79 13.21 -4.26 1.63
N ARG A 80 12.84 -3.46 0.64
CA ARG A 80 12.62 -2.02 0.80
C ARG A 80 11.14 -1.72 0.76
N ILE A 81 10.75 -0.67 1.46
CA ILE A 81 9.36 -0.21 1.55
C ILE A 81 9.20 1.10 0.80
N GLY A 82 8.25 1.12 -0.12
CA GLY A 82 7.78 2.33 -0.79
C GLY A 82 6.39 2.70 -0.27
N LYS A 83 6.12 4.00 -0.09
CA LYS A 83 4.81 4.51 0.32
C LYS A 83 4.14 5.19 -0.87
N LEU A 84 2.83 4.97 -1.02
CA LEU A 84 2.01 5.67 -2.00
C LEU A 84 1.88 7.14 -1.62
N ASP A 85 2.06 8.01 -2.61
CA ASP A 85 1.66 9.40 -2.48
C ASP A 85 0.16 9.54 -2.75
N ALA A 86 -0.54 10.27 -1.88
CA ALA A 86 -1.99 10.51 -1.95
C ALA A 86 -2.84 9.26 -2.36
N PRO A 87 -2.82 8.16 -1.58
CA PRO A 87 -3.47 6.89 -1.95
C PRO A 87 -4.98 7.00 -2.23
N ALA A 88 -5.66 7.96 -1.62
CA ALA A 88 -7.07 8.28 -1.86
C ALA A 88 -7.38 8.68 -3.32
N SER A 89 -6.38 9.20 -4.04
CA SER A 89 -6.52 9.66 -5.43
C SER A 89 -6.33 8.54 -6.46
N LEU A 90 -5.86 7.36 -6.04
CA LEU A 90 -5.56 6.27 -6.95
C LEU A 90 -6.84 5.60 -7.46
N PRO A 91 -6.97 5.37 -8.78
CA PRO A 91 -8.06 4.58 -9.31
C PRO A 91 -8.10 3.18 -8.66
N PRO A 92 -9.27 2.66 -8.27
CA PRO A 92 -9.37 1.36 -7.59
C PRO A 92 -8.73 0.20 -8.36
N ALA A 93 -8.85 0.19 -9.68
CA ALA A 93 -8.22 -0.83 -10.53
C ALA A 93 -6.69 -0.76 -10.49
N LEU A 94 -6.11 0.45 -10.43
CA LEU A 94 -4.67 0.61 -10.29
C LEU A 94 -4.23 0.16 -8.90
N HIS A 95 -4.98 0.54 -7.87
CA HIS A 95 -4.68 0.16 -6.48
C HIS A 95 -4.67 -1.37 -6.29
N SER A 96 -5.68 -2.08 -6.79
CA SER A 96 -5.70 -3.55 -6.77
C SER A 96 -4.49 -4.17 -7.49
N ARG A 97 -4.10 -3.65 -8.66
CA ARG A 97 -2.92 -4.11 -9.41
C ARG A 97 -1.59 -3.90 -8.69
N LEU A 98 -1.54 -3.06 -7.66
CA LEU A 98 -0.36 -2.94 -6.80
C LEU A 98 -0.25 -4.09 -5.79
N GLY A 99 -1.22 -5.00 -5.73
CA GLY A 99 -1.23 -6.15 -4.82
C GLY A 99 -2.03 -5.93 -3.54
N PHE A 100 -2.86 -4.90 -3.50
CA PHE A 100 -3.74 -4.65 -2.34
C PHE A 100 -5.03 -5.47 -2.46
N ASP A 101 -5.40 -6.15 -1.37
CA ASP A 101 -6.59 -7.01 -1.31
C ASP A 101 -7.90 -6.22 -1.11
N GLU A 102 -7.79 -4.99 -0.62
CA GLU A 102 -8.91 -4.09 -0.37
C GLU A 102 -8.56 -2.67 -0.80
N ARG A 103 -9.58 -1.86 -1.09
CA ARG A 103 -9.39 -0.44 -1.38
C ARG A 103 -8.78 0.28 -0.18
N TRP A 104 -7.93 1.26 -0.45
CA TRP A 104 -7.44 2.16 0.59
C TRP A 104 -8.60 2.89 1.28
N ARG A 105 -8.53 3.00 2.60
CA ARG A 105 -9.46 3.73 3.46
C ARG A 105 -8.65 4.55 4.45
N ASP A 106 -9.19 5.70 4.82
CA ASP A 106 -8.58 6.54 5.83
C ASP A 106 -8.88 5.95 7.22
N GLU A 107 -7.88 5.30 7.83
CA GLU A 107 -8.00 4.75 9.19
C GLU A 107 -8.17 5.85 10.26
N ASN A 108 -8.04 7.14 9.94
CA ASN A 108 -8.44 8.23 10.85
C ASN A 108 -9.95 8.39 11.02
N THR A 109 -10.78 7.62 10.31
CA THR A 109 -12.18 7.43 10.69
C THR A 109 -12.31 6.39 11.80
N SER A 110 -11.65 6.64 12.94
CA SER A 110 -12.14 6.09 14.20
C SER A 110 -13.63 6.45 14.30
N PRO A 111 -14.55 5.50 14.54
CA PRO A 111 -15.89 5.90 14.92
C PRO A 111 -15.74 6.75 16.18
N LYS A 112 -16.07 8.04 16.07
CA LYS A 112 -16.22 8.93 17.22
C LYS A 112 -17.02 8.14 18.25
N ALA A 113 -16.37 7.78 19.37
CA ALA A 113 -17.00 7.02 20.43
C ALA A 113 -18.37 7.64 20.67
N ALA A 114 -19.43 6.84 20.48
CA ALA A 114 -20.77 7.29 20.80
C ALA A 114 -20.73 7.84 22.23
N PRO A 115 -21.30 9.04 22.49
CA PRO A 115 -21.22 9.62 23.81
C PRO A 115 -21.73 8.59 24.82
N ALA A 116 -20.88 8.23 25.78
CA ALA A 116 -21.23 7.30 26.83
C ALA A 116 -22.53 7.78 27.46
N ALA A 117 -23.55 6.93 27.45
CA ALA A 117 -24.83 7.26 28.05
C ALA A 117 -24.60 7.71 29.50
N ALA A 118 -25.17 8.86 29.86
CA ALA A 118 -25.06 9.41 31.20
C ALA A 118 -25.54 8.38 32.24
N PRO A 119 -24.89 8.26 33.42
CA PRO A 119 -25.34 7.37 34.48
C PRO A 119 -26.77 7.74 34.87
N LYS A 120 -27.71 6.77 34.79
CA LYS A 120 -29.05 6.97 35.36
C LYS A 120 -28.89 7.09 36.87
N ALA A 121 -29.23 8.24 37.43
CA ALA A 121 -29.38 8.41 38.87
C ALA A 121 -30.44 7.43 39.38
N GLN A 122 -30.07 6.57 40.33
CA GLN A 122 -31.04 5.78 41.10
C GLN A 122 -31.80 6.74 42.05
N PRO A 123 -33.14 6.70 42.10
CA PRO A 123 -33.89 7.41 43.13
C PRO A 123 -33.50 6.85 44.50
N GLY A 124 -33.04 7.72 45.41
CA GLY A 124 -32.77 7.33 46.79
C GLY A 124 -34.05 6.97 47.52
N ASP A 125 -33.99 5.90 48.33
CA ASP A 125 -35.10 5.48 49.18
C ASP A 125 -35.55 6.61 50.13
N PRO A 126 -36.86 6.78 50.37
CA PRO A 126 -37.36 7.79 51.27
C PRO A 126 -36.95 7.45 52.71
N ARG A 127 -36.46 8.46 53.44
CA ARG A 127 -36.14 8.32 54.88
C ARG A 127 -37.42 8.13 55.69
N PRO A 128 -37.42 7.30 56.75
CA PRO A 128 -38.56 7.17 57.64
C PRO A 128 -38.73 8.43 58.50
N ILE A 129 -40.00 8.73 58.82
CA ILE A 129 -40.45 9.79 59.73
C ILE A 129 -40.25 9.43 61.21
#